data_AF-A0A1G4KBT6-F1
#
_entry.id   AF-A0A1G4KBT6-F1
#
_cell.length_a   1.000
_cell.length_b   1.000
_cell.length_c   1.000
_cell.angle_alpha   90.00
_cell.angle_beta   90.00
_cell.angle_gamma   90.00
#
_symmetry.space_group_name_H-M   'P 1'
#
loop_
_entity.id
_entity.type
_entity.pdbx_description
1 polymer ?
#
loop_
_entity_poly.entity_id
_entity_poly.type
_entity_poly.pdbx_seq_one_letter_code
_entity_poly.pdbx_strand_id
1 'polypeptide(L)'
;MDSSTIAFLAVILATFVLVKWLLQSESHPSARQAPATGSATGSSTGRSRNATATRRRPKRPVTEDMIDVVKSLAPTLHREQIKHSLEDTGSVEETVEKFLRGDEFAFPPGYSAQDSTAGSETVQANSGGPENSDPRKKSNIKPNDLLNKYKVDINEELSGLDYPELSIEERKRFLVWQARKNMEEKLKKDETLSELLK
;
A
#
# COMPACT_ATOMS: atom_id res chain seq x y z
N MET A 1 22.12 45.69 9.50
CA MET A 1 21.82 44.84 10.66
C MET A 1 23.12 44.53 11.33
N ASP A 2 23.25 44.88 12.60
CA ASP A 2 24.52 44.74 13.31
C ASP A 2 24.79 43.26 13.60
N SER A 3 26.06 42.87 13.59
CA SER A 3 26.51 41.50 13.83
C SER A 3 25.98 40.93 15.16
N SER A 4 25.83 41.79 16.17
CA SER A 4 25.22 41.46 17.47
C SER A 4 23.75 41.07 17.36
N THR A 5 22.98 41.72 16.49
CA THR A 5 21.55 41.42 16.28
C THR A 5 21.37 40.08 15.54
N ILE A 6 22.27 39.77 14.61
CA ILE A 6 22.28 38.49 13.90
C ILE A 6 22.67 37.34 14.83
N ALA A 7 23.70 37.52 15.67
CA ALA A 7 24.12 36.53 16.64
C ALA A 7 23.02 36.24 17.67
N PHE A 8 22.32 37.28 18.15
CA PHE A 8 21.20 37.12 19.09
C PHE A 8 20.04 36.31 18.48
N LEU A 9 19.66 36.59 17.23
CA LEU A 9 18.62 35.81 16.53
C LEU A 9 19.04 34.36 16.27
N ALA A 10 20.31 34.12 15.92
CA ALA A 10 20.83 32.78 15.70
C ALA A 10 20.79 31.93 16.98
N VAL A 11 21.12 32.53 18.14
CA VAL A 11 21.05 31.86 19.44
C VAL A 11 19.60 31.52 19.80
N ILE A 12 18.64 32.43 19.58
CA ILE A 12 17.21 32.17 19.83
C ILE A 12 16.68 31.03 18.95
N LEU A 13 17.06 30.98 17.68
CA LEU A 13 16.67 29.89 16.79
C LEU A 13 17.28 28.55 17.22
N ALA A 14 18.56 28.55 17.60
CA ALA A 14 19.24 27.35 18.06
C ALA A 14 18.64 26.81 19.37
N THR A 15 18.33 27.68 20.34
CA THR A 15 17.66 27.27 21.59
C THR A 15 16.25 26.78 21.34
N PHE A 16 15.50 27.42 20.44
CA PHE A 16 14.16 26.96 20.07
C PHE A 16 14.18 25.56 19.45
N VAL A 17 15.13 25.29 18.54
CA VAL A 17 15.29 23.96 17.92
C VAL A 17 15.68 22.92 18.97
N LEU A 18 16.60 23.23 19.89
CA LEU A 18 17.00 22.34 20.97
C LEU A 18 15.85 22.00 21.93
N VAL A 19 15.05 23.00 22.32
CA VAL A 19 13.86 22.80 23.17
C VAL A 19 12.82 21.97 22.43
N LYS A 20 12.56 22.30 21.15
CA LYS A 20 11.58 21.55 20.34
C LYS A 20 12.04 20.10 20.13
N TRP A 21 13.34 19.85 20.00
CA TRP A 21 13.91 18.52 19.87
C TRP A 21 13.82 17.72 21.18
N LEU A 22 14.08 18.36 22.32
CA LEU A 22 13.98 17.72 23.64
C LEU A 22 12.53 17.35 23.99
N LEU A 23 11.56 18.24 23.74
CA LEU A 23 10.14 17.99 24.07
C LEU A 23 9.48 16.97 23.14
N GLN A 24 10.00 16.76 21.92
CA GLN A 24 9.50 15.71 21.02
C GLN A 24 10.03 14.30 21.38
N SER A 25 11.05 14.20 22.23
CA SER A 25 11.67 12.92 22.60
C SER A 25 10.98 12.17 23.75
N GLU A 26 10.04 12.80 24.48
CA GLU A 26 9.43 12.20 25.68
C GLU A 26 7.96 11.78 25.55
N SER A 27 7.33 11.90 24.39
CA SER A 27 5.94 11.43 24.21
C SER A 27 5.88 9.93 23.87
N HIS A 28 6.25 9.07 24.82
CA HIS A 28 5.89 7.65 24.76
C HIS A 28 4.40 7.49 25.15
N PRO A 29 3.56 6.87 24.30
CA PRO A 29 2.12 6.69 24.55
C PRO A 29 1.77 5.75 25.72
N SER A 30 2.78 5.13 26.36
CA SER A 30 2.60 4.12 27.40
C SER A 30 2.46 4.67 28.82
N ALA A 31 2.85 5.93 29.07
CA ALA A 31 2.84 6.52 30.42
C ALA A 31 1.49 7.15 30.85
N ARG A 32 0.46 7.09 30.00
CA ARG A 32 -0.88 7.66 30.29
C ARG A 32 -1.90 6.67 30.85
N GLN A 33 -1.51 5.45 31.19
CA GLN A 33 -2.42 4.47 31.79
C GLN A 33 -2.03 4.17 33.23
N ALA A 34 -2.46 5.05 34.14
CA ALA A 34 -2.64 4.69 35.53
C ALA A 34 -3.90 5.37 36.08
N PRO A 35 -5.09 4.74 35.99
CA PRO A 35 -6.15 5.03 36.94
C PRO A 35 -5.92 4.21 38.21
N ALA A 36 -5.93 4.92 39.33
CA ALA A 36 -5.91 4.36 40.67
C ALA A 36 -7.10 3.42 40.91
N THR A 37 -6.80 2.39 41.68
CA THR A 37 -7.64 1.38 42.32
C THR A 37 -8.99 1.88 42.88
N GLY A 38 -10.05 1.10 42.63
CA GLY A 38 -11.34 1.16 43.33
C GLY A 38 -12.19 -0.10 43.16
N SER A 39 -12.13 -0.99 44.16
CA SER A 39 -13.13 -1.97 44.68
C SER A 39 -14.07 -2.76 43.73
N ALA A 40 -13.90 -4.09 43.65
CA ALA A 40 -14.63 -5.16 44.38
C ALA A 40 -16.06 -5.44 43.87
N THR A 41 -16.39 -6.61 43.30
CA THR A 41 -16.84 -7.82 44.04
C THR A 41 -17.12 -8.97 43.04
N GLY A 42 -16.89 -10.23 43.42
CA GLY A 42 -17.32 -11.38 42.62
C GLY A 42 -16.55 -12.67 42.87
N SER A 43 -16.83 -13.32 44.00
CA SER A 43 -16.30 -14.61 44.41
C SER A 43 -16.80 -15.78 43.54
N SER A 44 -15.91 -16.65 43.07
CA SER A 44 -16.18 -18.09 43.04
C SER A 44 -14.88 -18.91 43.07
N THR A 45 -14.82 -19.77 44.07
CA THR A 45 -13.73 -20.67 44.42
C THR A 45 -13.81 -21.90 43.51
N GLY A 46 -12.80 -22.11 42.67
CA GLY A 46 -12.64 -23.31 41.86
C GLY A 46 -11.16 -23.71 41.82
N ARG A 47 -10.78 -24.66 42.68
CA ARG A 47 -9.40 -25.09 42.90
C ARG A 47 -8.98 -26.07 41.79
N SER A 48 -7.82 -25.78 41.19
CA SER A 48 -6.83 -26.73 40.66
C SER A 48 -7.18 -27.50 39.37
N ARG A 49 -6.52 -27.12 38.26
CA ARG A 49 -5.35 -27.84 37.72
C ARG A 49 -4.77 -27.08 36.53
N ASN A 50 -3.45 -26.99 36.50
CA ASN A 50 -2.65 -26.51 35.37
C ASN A 50 -3.14 -27.14 34.06
N ALA A 51 -3.70 -26.31 33.19
CA ALA A 51 -3.66 -26.49 31.76
C ALA A 51 -3.47 -25.10 31.16
N THR A 52 -2.29 -24.85 30.61
CA THR A 52 -2.02 -23.78 29.63
C THR A 52 -2.77 -24.12 28.33
N ALA A 53 -4.08 -24.31 28.44
CA ALA A 53 -4.99 -24.41 27.32
C ALA A 53 -5.38 -22.98 26.99
N THR A 54 -4.74 -22.40 25.98
CA THR A 54 -5.21 -21.20 25.30
C THR A 54 -6.71 -21.38 25.07
N ARG A 55 -7.54 -20.70 25.87
CA ARG A 55 -9.00 -20.67 25.71
C ARG A 55 -9.26 -20.10 24.33
N ARG A 56 -9.36 -20.96 23.31
CA ARG A 56 -9.86 -20.61 22.00
C ARG A 56 -11.29 -20.13 22.24
N ARG A 57 -11.48 -18.82 22.23
CA ARG A 57 -12.81 -18.22 22.26
C ARG A 57 -13.62 -18.89 21.15
N PRO A 58 -14.87 -19.29 21.40
CA PRO A 58 -15.71 -19.84 20.35
C PRO A 58 -15.79 -18.80 19.23
N LYS A 59 -15.24 -19.15 18.05
CA LYS A 59 -15.29 -18.29 16.87
C LYS A 59 -16.76 -18.09 16.53
N ARG A 60 -17.26 -16.87 16.74
CA ARG A 60 -18.62 -16.51 16.37
C ARG A 60 -18.70 -16.51 14.84
N PRO A 61 -19.76 -17.08 14.23
CA PRO A 61 -19.93 -16.99 12.79
C PRO A 61 -20.06 -15.51 12.41
N VAL A 62 -19.30 -15.10 11.39
CA VAL A 62 -19.36 -13.74 10.84
C VAL A 62 -20.63 -13.62 10.00
N THR A 63 -21.44 -12.60 10.26
CA THR A 63 -22.62 -12.28 9.46
C THR A 63 -22.27 -11.24 8.39
N GLU A 64 -23.05 -11.21 7.30
CA GLU A 64 -22.86 -10.23 6.23
C GLU A 64 -23.03 -8.78 6.73
N ASP A 65 -23.98 -8.54 7.63
CA ASP A 65 -24.17 -7.24 8.27
C ASP A 65 -22.90 -6.73 8.98
N MET A 66 -22.12 -7.63 9.61
CA MET A 66 -20.87 -7.25 10.25
C MET A 66 -19.84 -6.79 9.22
N ILE A 67 -19.79 -7.43 8.05
CA ILE A 67 -18.88 -7.07 6.96
C ILE A 67 -19.27 -5.72 6.36
N ASP A 68 -20.56 -5.48 6.13
CA ASP A 68 -21.07 -4.24 5.55
C ASP A 68 -20.81 -3.03 6.45
N VAL A 69 -21.00 -3.18 7.76
CA VAL A 69 -20.68 -2.11 8.72
C VAL A 69 -19.19 -1.77 8.66
N VAL A 70 -18.28 -2.77 8.68
CA VAL A 70 -16.84 -2.51 8.55
C VAL A 70 -16.52 -1.88 7.20
N LYS A 71 -17.12 -2.34 6.11
CA LYS A 71 -16.90 -1.82 4.75
C LYS A 71 -17.32 -0.36 4.61
N SER A 72 -18.38 0.05 5.31
CA SER A 72 -18.83 1.45 5.33
C SER A 72 -17.81 2.40 5.98
N LEU A 73 -17.06 1.90 6.98
CA LEU A 73 -16.05 2.66 7.73
C LEU A 73 -14.64 2.52 7.12
N ALA A 74 -14.37 1.38 6.49
CA ALA A 74 -13.08 1.02 5.90
C ALA A 74 -13.26 0.62 4.41
N PRO A 75 -13.56 1.59 3.52
CA PRO A 75 -13.86 1.29 2.12
C PRO A 75 -12.65 0.74 1.34
N THR A 76 -11.43 0.98 1.82
CA THR A 76 -10.18 0.50 1.21
C THR A 76 -9.92 -0.98 1.43
N LEU A 77 -10.52 -1.60 2.45
CA LEU A 77 -10.32 -3.02 2.75
C LEU A 77 -11.15 -3.92 1.83
N HIS A 78 -10.58 -5.06 1.44
CA HIS A 78 -11.30 -6.06 0.65
C HIS A 78 -12.28 -6.85 1.54
N ARG A 79 -13.38 -7.33 0.95
CA ARG A 79 -14.43 -8.06 1.67
C ARG A 79 -13.89 -9.30 2.39
N GLU A 80 -13.02 -10.07 1.72
CA GLU A 80 -12.40 -11.27 2.32
C GLU A 80 -11.40 -10.95 3.44
N GLN A 81 -10.72 -9.80 3.38
CA GLN A 81 -9.84 -9.34 4.47
C GLN A 81 -10.65 -8.97 5.71
N ILE A 82 -11.77 -8.27 5.49
CA ILE A 82 -12.72 -7.92 6.56
C ILE A 82 -13.28 -9.19 7.18
N LYS A 83 -13.75 -10.13 6.36
CA LYS A 83 -14.29 -11.41 6.81
C LYS A 83 -13.29 -12.18 7.65
N HIS A 84 -12.06 -12.36 7.16
CA HIS A 84 -11.00 -13.04 7.90
C HIS A 84 -10.68 -12.35 9.23
N SER A 85 -10.57 -11.02 9.24
CA SER A 85 -10.32 -10.28 10.48
C SER A 85 -11.48 -10.38 11.47
N LEU A 86 -12.73 -10.41 11.00
CA LEU A 86 -13.90 -10.61 11.85
C LEU A 86 -13.98 -12.04 12.40
N GLU A 87 -13.51 -13.04 11.65
CA GLU A 87 -13.41 -14.43 12.12
C GLU A 87 -12.33 -14.60 13.22
N ASP A 88 -11.32 -13.74 13.22
CA ASP A 88 -10.24 -13.73 14.20
C ASP A 88 -10.57 -12.91 15.46
N THR A 89 -11.10 -11.69 15.30
CA THR A 89 -11.47 -10.81 16.42
C THR A 89 -12.82 -11.19 17.03
N GLY A 90 -13.78 -11.60 16.19
CA GLY A 90 -15.17 -11.85 16.57
C GLY A 90 -15.99 -10.59 16.84
N SER A 91 -15.45 -9.39 16.56
CA SER A 91 -16.12 -8.11 16.79
C SER A 91 -15.84 -7.09 15.68
N VAL A 92 -16.89 -6.36 15.29
CA VAL A 92 -16.81 -5.24 14.35
C VAL A 92 -15.94 -4.12 14.91
N GLU A 93 -16.15 -3.77 16.19
CA GLU A 93 -15.47 -2.66 16.84
C GLU A 93 -13.95 -2.87 16.88
N GLU A 94 -13.51 -4.06 17.27
CA GLU A 94 -12.10 -4.42 17.34
C GLU A 94 -11.44 -4.43 15.95
N THR A 95 -12.20 -4.87 14.93
CA THR A 95 -11.75 -4.88 13.53
C THR A 95 -11.62 -3.45 12.98
N VAL A 96 -12.54 -2.56 13.32
CA VAL A 96 -12.47 -1.14 12.92
C VAL A 96 -11.35 -0.43 13.67
N GLU A 97 -11.18 -0.67 14.97
CA GLU A 97 -10.10 -0.09 15.75
C GLU A 97 -8.73 -0.50 15.19
N LYS A 98 -8.59 -1.78 14.84
CA LYS A 98 -7.40 -2.31 14.16
C LYS A 98 -7.13 -1.58 12.84
N PHE A 99 -8.17 -1.33 12.03
CA PHE A 99 -8.05 -0.54 10.81
C PHE A 99 -7.64 0.92 11.06
N LEU A 100 -8.25 1.59 12.05
CA LEU A 100 -7.93 2.97 12.41
C LEU A 100 -6.51 3.12 12.98
N ARG A 101 -5.98 2.06 13.61
CA ARG A 101 -4.58 1.97 14.05
C ARG A 101 -3.61 1.82 12.87
N GLY A 102 -4.09 1.44 11.69
CA GLY A 102 -3.28 1.14 10.52
C GLY A 102 -2.64 -0.25 10.56
N ASP A 103 -3.19 -1.17 11.37
CA ASP A 103 -2.71 -2.54 11.43
C ASP A 103 -3.00 -3.27 10.10
N GLU A 104 -2.18 -4.27 9.77
CA GLU A 104 -2.29 -5.01 8.50
C GLU A 104 -3.42 -6.05 8.53
N PHE A 105 -4.11 -6.19 7.40
CA PHE A 105 -5.19 -7.14 7.17
C PHE A 105 -4.75 -8.22 6.19
N ALA A 106 -4.48 -9.42 6.71
CA ALA A 106 -4.12 -10.57 5.89
C ALA A 106 -5.35 -11.11 5.13
N PHE A 107 -5.09 -11.65 3.94
CA PHE A 107 -6.08 -12.45 3.22
C PHE A 107 -6.19 -13.86 3.82
N PRO A 108 -7.38 -14.49 3.75
CA PRO A 108 -7.56 -15.85 4.23
C PRO A 108 -6.68 -16.86 3.46
N PRO A 109 -6.22 -17.95 4.11
CA PRO A 109 -5.41 -18.96 3.46
C PRO A 109 -6.17 -19.63 2.32
N GLY A 110 -5.59 -19.65 1.13
CA GLY A 110 -6.23 -20.17 -0.09
C GLY A 110 -7.00 -19.13 -0.91
N TYR A 111 -7.07 -17.87 -0.45
CA TYR A 111 -7.57 -16.78 -1.28
C TYR A 111 -6.48 -16.29 -2.24
N SER A 112 -6.51 -16.79 -3.47
CA SER A 112 -5.98 -16.03 -4.59
C SER A 112 -7.01 -14.97 -4.93
N ALA A 113 -6.67 -13.69 -4.85
CA ALA A 113 -7.48 -12.63 -5.43
C ALA A 113 -7.60 -12.89 -6.93
N GLN A 114 -8.58 -13.71 -7.32
CA GLN A 114 -9.02 -13.78 -8.68
C GLN A 114 -9.75 -12.47 -8.89
N ASP A 115 -9.06 -11.56 -9.59
CA ASP A 115 -9.57 -10.26 -9.97
C ASP A 115 -11.04 -10.41 -10.33
N SER A 116 -11.91 -9.88 -9.47
CA SER A 116 -13.30 -9.61 -9.82
C SER A 116 -13.29 -8.37 -10.72
N THR A 117 -12.60 -8.50 -11.84
CA THR A 117 -12.70 -7.63 -13.00
C THR A 117 -13.28 -8.53 -14.07
N ALA A 118 -14.55 -8.33 -14.36
CA ALA A 118 -15.14 -8.81 -15.59
C ALA A 118 -14.26 -8.34 -16.76
N GLY A 119 -13.63 -9.28 -17.48
CA GLY A 119 -12.94 -9.00 -18.73
C GLY A 119 -11.59 -9.69 -18.88
N SER A 120 -11.58 -10.69 -19.77
CA SER A 120 -10.46 -11.17 -20.58
C SER A 120 -9.36 -12.04 -19.96
N GLU A 121 -9.44 -13.31 -20.40
CA GLU A 121 -8.37 -14.04 -21.10
C GLU A 121 -7.11 -14.42 -20.31
N THR A 122 -7.07 -15.72 -19.98
CA THR A 122 -5.93 -16.62 -20.14
C THR A 122 -4.71 -16.04 -20.86
N VAL A 123 -3.52 -16.17 -20.24
CA VAL A 123 -2.37 -16.93 -20.76
C VAL A 123 -1.21 -16.90 -19.74
N GLN A 124 -1.01 -18.06 -19.13
CA GLN A 124 0.25 -18.82 -19.06
C GLN A 124 1.52 -18.12 -18.56
N ALA A 125 1.94 -18.64 -17.40
CA ALA A 125 3.28 -18.53 -16.87
C ALA A 125 4.34 -18.92 -17.91
N ASN A 126 5.37 -18.09 -18.07
CA ASN A 126 6.68 -18.60 -18.44
C ASN A 126 7.73 -17.91 -17.57
N SER A 127 8.36 -18.74 -16.74
CA SER A 127 9.40 -18.40 -15.78
C SER A 127 10.75 -18.60 -16.46
N GLY A 128 11.59 -17.58 -16.43
CA GLY A 128 12.96 -17.68 -16.91
C GLY A 128 13.81 -16.58 -16.28
N GLY A 129 14.67 -16.97 -15.34
CA GLY A 129 15.70 -16.11 -14.76
C GLY A 129 15.83 -16.24 -13.24
N PRO A 130 16.81 -17.00 -12.73
CA PRO A 130 17.16 -17.00 -11.33
C PRO A 130 18.18 -15.88 -11.11
N GLU A 131 17.83 -14.82 -10.38
CA GLU A 131 18.79 -14.12 -9.53
C GLU A 131 18.11 -13.12 -8.59
N ASN A 132 18.56 -13.14 -7.33
CA ASN A 132 18.24 -12.21 -6.25
C ASN A 132 16.83 -12.32 -5.61
N SER A 133 16.65 -13.33 -4.77
CA SER A 133 15.47 -13.56 -3.94
C SER A 133 15.41 -12.65 -2.70
N ASP A 134 15.44 -11.33 -2.89
CA ASP A 134 14.98 -10.41 -1.84
C ASP A 134 13.49 -10.09 -2.10
N PRO A 135 12.55 -10.53 -1.24
CA PRO A 135 11.13 -10.23 -1.42
C PRO A 135 10.81 -8.74 -1.41
N ARG A 136 11.71 -7.88 -0.89
CA ARG A 136 11.60 -6.41 -0.95
C ARG A 136 12.03 -5.81 -2.28
N LYS A 137 12.72 -6.58 -3.12
CA LYS A 137 13.19 -6.16 -4.45
C LYS A 137 12.42 -6.82 -5.60
N LYS A 138 11.33 -7.55 -5.31
CA LYS A 138 10.39 -8.01 -6.33
C LYS A 138 9.66 -6.81 -6.91
N SER A 139 10.21 -6.18 -7.94
CA SER A 139 9.48 -5.22 -8.75
C SER A 139 8.34 -5.96 -9.45
N ASN A 140 7.10 -5.81 -8.98
CA ASN A 140 5.90 -6.24 -9.72
C ASN A 140 5.64 -5.37 -10.98
N ILE A 141 6.63 -4.60 -11.41
CA ILE A 141 6.62 -3.81 -12.63
C ILE A 141 6.82 -4.78 -13.78
N LYS A 142 5.71 -5.28 -14.34
CA LYS A 142 5.74 -6.01 -15.60
C LYS A 142 6.09 -5.00 -16.71
N PRO A 143 7.00 -5.33 -17.64
CA PRO A 143 7.18 -4.52 -18.84
C PRO A 143 5.83 -4.48 -19.58
N ASN A 144 5.18 -3.32 -19.56
CA ASN A 144 3.91 -3.15 -20.24
C ASN A 144 4.21 -2.63 -21.65
N ASP A 145 3.74 -3.36 -22.66
CA ASP A 145 3.84 -2.90 -24.03
C ASP A 145 2.91 -1.71 -24.26
N LEU A 146 3.52 -0.53 -24.37
CA LEU A 146 2.82 0.72 -24.55
C LEU A 146 2.05 0.78 -25.88
N LEU A 147 2.50 0.06 -26.93
CA LEU A 147 1.79 0.03 -28.21
C LEU A 147 0.45 -0.69 -28.04
N ASN A 148 0.47 -1.85 -27.40
CA ASN A 148 -0.74 -2.61 -27.09
C ASN A 148 -1.65 -1.87 -26.09
N LYS A 149 -1.07 -1.25 -25.06
CA LYS A 149 -1.84 -0.49 -24.04
C LYS A 149 -2.63 0.67 -24.65
N TYR A 150 -2.02 1.40 -25.58
CA TYR A 150 -2.63 2.57 -26.21
C TYR A 150 -3.21 2.30 -27.59
N LYS A 151 -3.20 1.04 -28.05
CA LYS A 151 -3.71 0.63 -29.36
C LYS A 151 -3.12 1.50 -30.48
N VAL A 152 -1.79 1.56 -30.50
CA VAL A 152 -1.03 2.28 -31.54
C VAL A 152 -0.49 1.25 -32.51
N ASP A 153 -0.88 1.36 -33.78
CA ASP A 153 -0.39 0.44 -34.80
C ASP A 153 1.01 0.85 -35.26
N ILE A 154 1.87 -0.14 -35.54
CA ILE A 154 3.27 0.06 -35.95
C ILE A 154 3.38 0.86 -37.26
N ASN A 155 2.38 0.67 -38.12
CA ASN A 155 2.29 1.29 -39.44
C ASN A 155 1.40 2.54 -39.46
N GLU A 156 0.88 2.98 -38.31
CA GLU A 156 0.08 4.20 -38.22
C GLU A 156 0.99 5.41 -38.47
N GLU A 157 0.54 6.38 -39.26
CA GLU A 157 1.26 7.63 -39.49
C GLU A 157 0.44 8.80 -38.91
N LEU A 158 0.88 9.30 -37.75
CA LEU A 158 0.21 10.36 -36.98
C LEU A 158 0.92 11.71 -37.13
N SER A 159 1.80 11.86 -38.14
CA SER A 159 2.70 13.00 -38.34
C SER A 159 1.98 14.33 -38.62
N GLY A 160 0.76 14.28 -39.16
CA GLY A 160 -0.03 15.46 -39.56
C GLY A 160 -1.06 15.95 -38.54
N LEU A 161 -1.12 15.37 -37.34
CA LEU A 161 -2.10 15.76 -36.32
C LEU A 161 -1.56 16.92 -35.46
N ASP A 162 -2.41 17.92 -35.21
CA ASP A 162 -2.05 19.04 -34.33
C ASP A 162 -2.26 18.66 -32.86
N TYR A 163 -1.16 18.61 -32.10
CA TYR A 163 -1.14 18.17 -30.70
C TYR A 163 -2.15 18.87 -29.76
N PRO A 164 -2.32 20.21 -29.79
CA PRO A 164 -3.24 20.91 -28.89
C PRO A 164 -4.71 20.64 -29.20
N GLU A 165 -5.06 20.23 -30.42
CA GLU A 165 -6.45 19.97 -30.82
C GLU A 165 -6.92 18.55 -30.46
N LEU A 166 -5.97 17.65 -30.16
CA LEU A 166 -6.26 16.25 -29.84
C LEU A 166 -6.86 16.08 -28.43
N SER A 167 -7.73 15.07 -28.29
CA SER A 167 -8.21 14.60 -26.99
C SER A 167 -7.08 14.02 -26.14
N ILE A 168 -7.30 13.86 -24.84
CA ILE A 168 -6.27 13.32 -23.93
C ILE A 168 -5.83 11.90 -24.34
N GLU A 169 -6.77 11.07 -24.77
CA GLU A 169 -6.53 9.72 -25.26
C GLU A 169 -5.66 9.73 -26.53
N GLU A 170 -6.00 10.60 -27.49
CA GLU A 170 -5.25 10.75 -28.74
C GLU A 170 -3.86 11.34 -28.50
N ARG A 171 -3.71 12.30 -27.57
CA ARG A 171 -2.40 12.82 -27.18
C ARG A 171 -1.51 11.73 -26.61
N LYS A 172 -2.04 10.82 -25.78
CA LYS A 172 -1.29 9.67 -25.26
C LYS A 172 -0.86 8.74 -26.39
N ARG A 173 -1.75 8.43 -27.34
CA ARG A 173 -1.44 7.64 -28.54
C ARG A 173 -0.33 8.29 -29.38
N PHE A 174 -0.47 9.58 -29.66
CA PHE A 174 0.51 10.39 -30.39
C PHE A 174 1.88 10.36 -29.70
N LEU A 175 1.93 10.53 -28.38
CA LEU A 175 3.19 10.59 -27.63
C LEU A 175 3.91 9.24 -27.62
N VAL A 176 3.16 8.14 -27.54
CA VAL A 176 3.70 6.77 -27.66
C VAL A 176 4.25 6.52 -29.07
N TRP A 177 3.50 6.91 -30.10
CA TRP A 177 3.95 6.83 -31.49
C TRP A 177 5.22 7.66 -31.73
N GLN A 178 5.24 8.90 -31.25
CA GLN A 178 6.38 9.81 -31.38
C GLN A 178 7.62 9.25 -30.66
N ALA A 179 7.45 8.74 -29.43
CA ALA A 179 8.52 8.11 -28.70
C ALA A 179 9.09 6.90 -29.45
N ARG A 180 8.22 6.10 -30.07
CA ARG A 180 8.62 4.94 -30.88
C ARG A 180 9.44 5.37 -32.11
N LYS A 181 8.98 6.35 -32.89
CA LYS A 181 9.71 6.84 -34.07
C LYS A 181 11.06 7.44 -33.70
N ASN A 182 11.10 8.26 -32.64
CA ASN A 182 12.35 8.80 -32.11
C ASN A 182 13.31 7.69 -31.66
N MET A 183 12.80 6.62 -31.04
CA MET A 183 13.62 5.49 -30.62
C MET A 183 14.16 4.69 -31.81
N GLU A 184 13.36 4.48 -32.86
CA GLU A 184 13.80 3.84 -34.10
C GLU A 184 14.92 4.62 -34.79
N GLU A 185 14.85 5.95 -34.79
CA GLU A 185 15.93 6.79 -35.30
C GLU A 185 17.20 6.71 -34.43
N LYS A 186 17.05 6.71 -33.11
CA LYS A 186 18.18 6.57 -32.19
C LYS A 186 18.86 5.21 -32.33
N LEU A 187 18.09 4.14 -32.48
CA LEU A 187 18.61 2.78 -32.65
C LEU A 187 19.53 2.63 -33.87
N LYS A 188 19.24 3.39 -34.93
CA LYS A 188 20.07 3.42 -36.15
C LYS A 188 21.38 4.18 -35.97
N LYS A 189 21.42 5.12 -35.02
CA LYS A 189 22.56 6.03 -34.78
C LYS A 189 23.45 5.56 -33.64
N ASP A 190 22.87 4.90 -32.64
CA ASP A 190 23.52 4.51 -31.40
C ASP A 190 23.74 3.00 -31.34
N GLU A 191 25.00 2.60 -31.52
CA GLU A 191 25.41 1.19 -31.48
C GLU A 191 25.22 0.58 -30.10
N THR A 192 25.47 1.35 -29.02
CA THR A 192 25.32 0.86 -27.64
C THR A 192 23.86 0.48 -27.35
N LEU A 193 22.92 1.26 -27.89
CA LEU A 193 21.49 1.01 -27.70
C LEU A 193 21.03 -0.21 -28.53
N SER A 194 21.65 -0.44 -29.69
CA SER A 194 21.40 -1.63 -30.50
C SER A 194 21.93 -2.92 -29.87
N GLU A 195 23.03 -2.84 -29.13
CA GLU A 195 23.61 -3.97 -28.40
C GLU A 195 22.72 -4.44 -27.25
N LEU A 196 21.98 -3.53 -26.60
CA LEU A 196 21.04 -3.88 -25.52
C LEU A 196 19.84 -4.73 -25.97
N LEU A 197 19.62 -4.85 -27.28
CA LEU A 197 18.54 -5.66 -27.85
C LEU A 197 19.00 -7.05 -28.32
N LYS A 198 20.31 -7.35 -28.26
CA LYS A 198 20.87 -8.67 -28.60
C LYS A 198 20.92 -9.58 -27.38
#